data_AF-A0A661IIP1-F1
#
_entry.id   AF-A0A661IIP1-F1
#
_cell.length_a   1.000
_cell.length_b   1.000
_cell.length_c   1.000
_cell.angle_alpha   90.00
_cell.angle_beta   90.00
_cell.angle_gamma   90.00
#
_symmetry.space_group_name_H-M   'P 1'
#
loop_
_entity.id
_entity.type
_entity.pdbx_description
1 polymer ?
#
loop_
_entity_poly.entity_id
_entity_poly.type
_entity_poly.pdbx_seq_one_letter_code
_entity_poly.pdbx_strand_id
1 'polypeptide(L)'
;MPELPEVETLRRQLEEVILGQEVSNVEVLDPKLSGVQGVLKGEVQGVEREGKLLAFSIEGGKRVLLSLRMTGRLLWGKDGGRYVRLVIHFPHGRLHLVDPRR
;
A
#
# COMPACT_ATOMS: atom_id res chain seq x y z
N MET A 1 -15.77 3.49 -4.71
CA MET A 1 -14.52 4.23 -4.51
C MET A 1 -14.57 4.73 -3.10
N PRO A 2 -13.56 4.48 -2.26
CA PRO A 2 -13.57 5.04 -0.93
C PRO A 2 -13.65 6.57 -1.01
N GLU A 3 -14.48 7.17 -0.17
CA GLU A 3 -14.66 8.62 -0.13
C GLU A 3 -13.43 9.30 0.50
N LEU A 4 -13.28 10.62 0.31
CA LEU A 4 -12.17 11.40 0.88
C LEU A 4 -11.92 11.12 2.38
N PRO A 5 -12.94 11.10 3.27
CA PRO A 5 -12.74 10.77 4.67
C PRO A 5 -12.22 9.34 4.88
N GLU A 6 -12.68 8.37 4.11
CA GLU A 6 -12.24 6.97 4.24
C GLU A 6 -10.76 6.81 3.86
N VAL A 7 -10.33 7.50 2.80
CA VAL A 7 -8.91 7.49 2.40
C VAL A 7 -8.03 8.17 3.45
N GLU A 8 -8.51 9.23 4.08
CA GLU A 8 -7.79 9.89 5.19
C GLU A 8 -7.70 9.00 6.43
N THR A 9 -8.77 8.28 6.78
CA THR A 9 -8.73 7.29 7.86
C THR A 9 -7.72 6.19 7.56
N LEU A 10 -7.73 5.64 6.34
CA LEU A 10 -6.75 4.64 5.92
C LEU A 10 -5.32 5.19 5.98
N ARG A 11 -5.09 6.43 5.53
CA ARG A 11 -3.78 7.10 5.61
C ARG A 11 -3.26 7.10 7.05
N ARG A 12 -4.07 7.54 8.02
CA ARG A 12 -3.72 7.59 9.44
C ARG A 12 -3.41 6.21 10.01
N GLN A 13 -4.28 5.24 9.75
CA GLN A 13 -4.09 3.87 10.23
C GLN A 13 -2.84 3.21 9.64
N LEU A 14 -2.52 3.48 8.38
CA LEU A 14 -1.29 2.99 7.77
C LEU A 14 -0.08 3.69 8.38
N GLU A 15 -0.11 5.01 8.52
CA GLU A 15 0.98 5.78 9.14
C GLU A 15 1.34 5.25 10.54
N GLU A 16 0.36 4.92 11.38
CA GLU A 16 0.60 4.32 12.71
C GLU A 16 1.30 2.95 12.65
N VAL A 17 1.15 2.23 11.54
CA VAL A 17 1.49 0.80 11.45
C VAL A 17 2.67 0.53 10.54
N ILE A 18 3.01 1.39 9.57
CA ILE A 18 4.09 1.15 8.61
C ILE A 18 5.17 2.24 8.60
N LEU A 19 4.93 3.40 9.21
CA LEU A 19 5.91 4.48 9.24
C LEU A 19 7.17 4.04 9.99
N GLY A 20 8.34 4.33 9.42
CA GLY A 20 9.65 3.93 9.95
C GLY A 20 9.95 2.44 9.81
N GLN A 21 9.10 1.66 9.14
CA GLN A 21 9.37 0.23 8.91
C GLN A 21 10.01 -0.02 7.56
N GLU A 22 10.94 -0.98 7.53
CA GLU A 22 11.59 -1.43 6.32
C GLU A 22 10.74 -2.46 5.56
N VAL A 23 10.55 -2.23 4.26
CA VAL A 23 9.89 -3.19 3.39
C VAL A 23 10.84 -4.34 3.07
N SER A 24 10.61 -5.47 3.74
CA SER A 24 11.40 -6.69 3.59
C SER A 24 11.19 -7.41 2.24
N ASN A 25 9.95 -7.41 1.73
CA ASN A 25 9.61 -8.03 0.46
C ASN A 25 8.36 -7.40 -0.15
N VAL A 26 8.22 -7.51 -1.47
CA VAL A 26 7.03 -7.08 -2.20
C VAL A 26 6.65 -8.17 -3.20
N GLU A 27 5.45 -8.71 -3.04
CA GLU A 27 4.88 -9.72 -3.94
C GLU A 27 3.85 -9.04 -4.85
N VAL A 28 4.15 -9.02 -6.15
CA VAL A 28 3.26 -8.47 -7.16
C VAL A 28 2.51 -9.61 -7.83
N LEU A 29 1.20 -9.68 -7.61
CA LEU A 29 0.31 -10.71 -8.19
C LEU A 29 -0.40 -10.20 -9.46
N ASP A 30 -0.52 -8.88 -9.61
CA ASP A 30 -1.03 -8.23 -10.84
C ASP A 30 0.14 -7.71 -11.69
N PRO A 31 0.36 -8.25 -12.90
CA PRO A 31 1.50 -7.85 -13.75
C PRO A 31 1.49 -6.36 -14.13
N LYS A 32 0.35 -5.67 -14.05
CA LYS A 32 0.26 -4.21 -14.26
C LYS A 32 0.88 -3.39 -13.14
N LEU A 33 1.17 -4.01 -11.99
CA LEU A 33 1.84 -3.38 -10.85
C LEU A 33 3.34 -3.74 -10.78
N SER A 34 3.89 -4.46 -11.76
CA SER A 34 5.29 -4.94 -11.73
C SER A 34 6.33 -3.84 -11.47
N GLY A 35 6.07 -2.60 -11.92
CA GLY A 35 6.96 -1.45 -11.67
C GLY A 35 7.07 -1.00 -10.21
N VAL A 36 6.15 -1.40 -9.32
CA VAL A 36 6.17 -0.93 -7.91
C VAL A 36 7.16 -1.70 -7.04
N GLN A 37 7.53 -2.92 -7.45
CA GLN A 37 8.33 -3.84 -6.61
C GLN A 37 9.69 -3.26 -6.23
N GLY A 38 10.38 -2.60 -7.18
CA GLY A 38 11.68 -1.99 -6.92
C GLY A 38 11.61 -0.65 -6.18
N VAL A 39 10.51 0.08 -6.33
CA VAL A 39 10.34 1.41 -5.73
C VAL A 39 9.97 1.31 -4.25
N LEU A 40 9.18 0.30 -3.88
CA LEU A 40 8.76 0.05 -2.52
C LEU A 40 9.85 -0.55 -1.61
N LYS A 41 11.03 -0.89 -2.13
CA LYS A 41 12.15 -1.37 -1.31
C LYS A 41 12.81 -0.20 -0.54
N GLY A 42 12.88 -0.35 0.77
CA GLY A 42 13.49 0.60 1.71
C GLY A 42 12.59 0.88 2.92
N GLU A 43 13.01 1.81 3.76
CA GLU A 43 12.21 2.30 4.88
C GLU A 43 11.06 3.22 4.41
N VAL A 44 9.87 3.05 4.98
CA VAL A 44 8.75 3.96 4.73
C VAL A 44 8.93 5.24 5.56
N GLN A 45 9.17 6.35 4.88
CA GLN A 45 9.40 7.66 5.48
C GLN A 45 8.13 8.50 5.63
N GLY A 46 7.04 8.14 4.94
CA GLY A 46 5.79 8.89 5.03
C GLY A 46 4.63 8.25 4.29
N VAL A 47 3.41 8.55 4.77
CA VAL A 47 2.16 8.15 4.11
C VAL A 47 1.27 9.38 3.95
N GLU A 48 1.10 9.81 2.71
CA GLU A 48 0.30 10.98 2.37
C GLU A 48 -0.92 10.59 1.54
N ARG A 49 -1.88 11.50 1.46
CA ARG A 49 -3.04 11.36 0.57
C ARG A 49 -3.02 12.47 -0.46
N GLU A 50 -3.05 12.09 -1.74
CA GLU A 50 -3.21 13.00 -2.86
C GLU A 50 -4.59 12.82 -3.48
N GLY A 51 -5.56 13.60 -2.98
CA GLY A 51 -6.96 13.48 -3.39
C GLY A 51 -7.50 12.07 -3.06
N LYS A 52 -7.54 11.21 -4.06
CA LYS A 52 -8.06 9.84 -4.01
C LYS A 52 -6.97 8.76 -4.09
N LEU A 53 -5.71 9.19 -4.08
CA LEU A 53 -4.52 8.35 -4.12
C LEU A 53 -3.86 8.34 -2.74
N LEU A 54 -3.26 7.22 -2.39
CA LEU A 54 -2.32 7.11 -1.27
C LEU A 54 -0.90 7.19 -1.82
N ALA A 55 -0.09 8.04 -1.22
CA ALA A 55 1.31 8.23 -1.58
C ALA A 55 2.19 7.69 -0.46
N PHE A 56 3.10 6.79 -0.80
CA PHE A 56 4.10 6.26 0.12
C PHE A 56 5.45 6.87 -0.24
N SER A 57 6.05 7.54 0.72
CA SER A 57 7.42 8.05 0.61
C SER A 57 8.35 6.98 1.18
N ILE A 58 9.30 6.54 0.37
CA ILE A 58 10.28 5.49 0.69
C ILE A 58 11.67 6.13 0.68
N GLU A 59 12.55 5.59 1.51
CA GLU A 59 13.96 5.98 1.58
C GLU A 59 14.62 6.15 0.20
N GLY A 60 15.48 7.16 0.10
CA GLY A 60 16.16 7.53 -1.14
C GLY A 60 15.31 8.42 -2.05
N GLY A 61 14.30 9.11 -1.51
CA GLY A 61 13.45 10.05 -2.25
C GLY A 61 12.46 9.38 -3.21
N LYS A 62 12.23 8.08 -3.04
CA LYS A 62 11.31 7.30 -3.86
C LYS A 62 9.88 7.58 -3.40
N ARG A 63 8.96 7.66 -4.36
CA ARG A 63 7.53 7.90 -4.06
C ARG A 63 6.65 6.99 -4.88
N VAL A 64 5.70 6.33 -4.23
CA VAL A 64 4.76 5.40 -4.86
C VAL A 64 3.34 5.87 -4.65
N LEU A 65 2.63 6.07 -5.76
CA LEU A 65 1.21 6.43 -5.75
C LEU A 65 0.36 5.18 -5.99
N LEU A 66 -0.51 4.85 -5.04
CA LEU A 66 -1.47 3.76 -5.14
C LEU A 66 -2.89 4.32 -5.24
N SER A 67 -3.61 3.89 -6.28
CA SER A 67 -5.03 4.19 -6.45
C SER A 67 -5.89 3.02 -6.01
N LEU A 68 -6.80 3.25 -5.07
CA LEU A 68 -7.78 2.25 -4.62
C LEU A 68 -8.96 2.08 -5.59
N ARG A 69 -9.03 2.90 -6.65
CA ARG A 69 -10.11 2.89 -7.66
C ARG A 69 -11.50 2.76 -7.00
N MET A 70 -12.36 1.87 -7.51
CA MET A 70 -13.75 1.72 -7.05
C MET A 70 -13.90 0.69 -5.92
N THR A 71 -13.09 -0.37 -5.91
CA THR A 71 -13.25 -1.53 -5.01
C THR A 71 -11.95 -1.97 -4.34
N GLY A 72 -10.84 -1.31 -4.64
CA GLY A 72 -9.56 -1.57 -4.02
C GLY A 72 -9.62 -1.29 -2.52
N ARG A 73 -9.08 -2.20 -1.72
CA ARG A 73 -8.95 -2.07 -0.27
C ARG A 73 -7.50 -2.35 0.12
N LEU A 74 -7.04 -1.65 1.14
CA LEU A 74 -5.78 -1.95 1.81
C LEU A 74 -6.10 -2.63 3.13
N LEU A 75 -5.53 -3.80 3.35
CA LEU A 75 -5.73 -4.58 4.56
C LEU A 75 -4.38 -4.84 5.22
N TRP A 76 -4.25 -4.45 6.49
CA TRP A 76 -3.13 -4.85 7.32
C TRP A 76 -3.43 -6.17 8.02
N GLY A 77 -2.58 -7.17 7.84
CA GLY A 77 -2.75 -8.45 8.51
C GLY A 77 -1.97 -9.59 7.85
N LYS A 78 -2.20 -10.82 8.35
CA LYS A 78 -1.51 -12.01 7.85
C LYS A 78 -2.13 -12.56 6.56
N ASP A 79 -3.43 -12.36 6.36
CA ASP A 79 -4.19 -12.88 5.23
C ASP A 79 -4.95 -11.74 4.52
N GLY A 80 -4.76 -11.63 3.20
CA GLY A 80 -5.44 -10.67 2.34
C GLY A 80 -6.69 -11.24 1.65
N GLY A 81 -6.94 -12.54 1.79
CA GLY A 81 -8.08 -13.22 1.20
C GLY A 81 -7.98 -13.38 -0.33
N ARG A 82 -9.14 -13.45 -0.98
CA ARG A 82 -9.23 -13.57 -2.46
C ARG A 82 -9.03 -12.20 -3.12
N TYR A 83 -8.52 -12.21 -4.35
CA TYR A 83 -8.32 -11.02 -5.19
C TYR A 83 -7.22 -10.06 -4.69
N VAL A 84 -6.25 -10.58 -3.92
CA VAL A 84 -5.01 -9.85 -3.60
C VAL A 84 -4.23 -9.63 -4.89
N ARG A 85 -3.77 -8.39 -5.09
CA ARG A 85 -3.03 -7.93 -6.28
C ARG A 85 -1.60 -7.52 -5.96
N LEU A 86 -1.34 -7.08 -4.74
CA LEU A 86 -0.04 -6.68 -4.23
C LEU A 86 0.04 -7.02 -2.74
N VAL A 87 1.16 -7.58 -2.30
CA VAL A 87 1.48 -7.77 -0.88
C VAL A 87 2.81 -7.08 -0.57
N ILE A 88 2.82 -6.26 0.46
CA ILE A 88 4.02 -5.59 0.96
C ILE A 88 4.33 -6.18 2.34
N HIS A 89 5.53 -6.71 2.51
CA HIS A 89 5.95 -7.42 3.71
C HIS A 89 6.75 -6.50 4.60
N PHE A 90 6.31 -6.37 5.83
CA PHE A 90 6.97 -5.64 6.89
C PHE A 90 7.37 -6.62 8.01
N PRO A 91 8.29 -6.23 8.92
CA PRO A 91 8.73 -7.11 10.00
C PRO A 91 7.57 -7.55 10.91
N HIS A 92 6.59 -6.68 11.12
CA HIS A 92 5.49 -6.89 12.07
C HIS A 92 4.14 -7.22 11.42
N GLY A 93 4.09 -7.31 10.09
CA GLY A 93 2.85 -7.60 9.38
C GLY A 93 2.97 -7.48 7.87
N ARG A 94 1.83 -7.57 7.19
CA ARG A 94 1.78 -7.46 5.73
C ARG A 94 0.63 -6.54 5.34
N LEU A 95 0.87 -5.73 4.32
CA LEU A 95 -0.12 -4.88 3.71
C LEU A 95 -0.59 -5.49 2.39
N HIS A 96 -1.88 -5.78 2.29
CA HIS A 96 -2.49 -6.42 1.13
C HIS A 96 -3.34 -5.41 0.37
N LEU A 97 -3.07 -5.25 -0.92
CA LEU A 97 -3.97 -4.56 -1.85
C LEU A 97 -4.92 -5.58 -2.46
N VAL A 98 -6.20 -5.47 -2.13
CA VAL A 98 -7.25 -6.36 -2.62
C VAL A 98 -8.13 -5.61 -3.60
N ASP A 99 -8.27 -6.08 -4.83
CA ASP A 99 -9.21 -5.51 -5.81
C ASP A 99 -9.94 -6.62 -6.60
N PRO A 100 -11.25 -6.84 -6.32
CA PRO A 100 -12.05 -7.87 -6.97
C PRO A 100 -12.57 -7.52 -8.37
N ARG A 101 -12.57 -6.24 -8.78
CA ARG A 101 -13.12 -5.81 -10.08
C ARG A 101 -12.07 -5.65 -11.16
N ARG A 102 -10.82 -5.96 -10.82
CA ARG A 102 -9.69 -5.92 -11.73
C ARG A 102 -9.29 -7.32 -12.13
#